data_AF-A0A3M2STC4-F1
#
_entry.id   AF-A0A3M2STC4-F1
#
_cell.length_a   1.000
_cell.length_b   1.000
_cell.length_c   1.000
_cell.angle_alpha   90.00
_cell.angle_beta   90.00
_cell.angle_gamma   90.00
#
_symmetry.space_group_name_H-M   'P 1'
#
loop_
_entity.id
_entity.type
_entity.pdbx_description
1 polymer ?
#
loop_
_entity_poly.entity_id
_entity_poly.type
_entity_poly.pdbx_seq_one_letter_code
_entity_poly.pdbx_strand_id
1 'polypeptide(L)'
;MEPTVHTLFEPVTGTWQYIVADEATKDAVIIDSVLDYDKETGKVSTRSADQILDLVATQGYTVSKILETHAHADHLTASRYLQSVLAERQQKTIRPQVCIGQRIRQVQDTMSKIYGVPQSELADAFDHTFSDNETFQIGSIEARVMHLPGHTPDHLATSSDPT
;
A
#
# COMPACT_ATOMS: atom_id res chain seq x y z
N MET A 1 -10.40 8.85 17.66
CA MET A 1 -10.33 10.05 16.79
C MET A 1 -10.62 9.56 15.38
N GLU A 2 -11.46 10.25 14.61
CA GLU A 2 -11.80 9.79 13.25
C GLU A 2 -10.66 10.12 12.28
N PRO A 3 -10.22 9.17 11.44
CA PRO A 3 -9.21 9.44 10.42
C PRO A 3 -9.77 10.28 9.29
N THR A 4 -8.93 11.12 8.68
CA THR A 4 -9.25 11.74 7.39
C THR A 4 -8.90 10.76 6.28
N VAL A 5 -9.85 10.51 5.39
CA VAL A 5 -9.67 9.60 4.25
C VAL A 5 -9.77 10.40 2.95
N HIS A 6 -8.70 10.35 2.16
CA HIS A 6 -8.68 10.88 0.80
C HIS A 6 -8.78 9.73 -0.21
N THR A 7 -9.60 9.92 -1.23
CA THR A 7 -9.85 8.94 -2.29
C THR A 7 -9.34 9.44 -3.64
N LEU A 8 -8.61 8.59 -4.35
CA LEU A 8 -8.15 8.85 -5.71
C LEU A 8 -8.56 7.69 -6.62
N PHE A 9 -9.21 8.00 -7.74
CA PHE A 9 -9.67 6.99 -8.71
C PHE A 9 -8.72 6.91 -9.89
N GLU A 10 -8.21 5.71 -10.19
CA GLU A 10 -7.47 5.42 -11.41
C GLU A 10 -8.42 4.82 -12.46
N PRO A 11 -8.73 5.55 -13.56
CA PRO A 11 -9.78 5.16 -14.48
C PRO A 11 -9.41 4.03 -15.46
N VAL A 12 -8.12 3.72 -15.67
CA VAL A 12 -7.69 2.69 -16.62
C VAL A 12 -7.93 1.29 -16.06
N THR A 13 -7.62 1.07 -14.79
CA THR A 13 -7.79 -0.20 -14.08
C THR A 13 -9.09 -0.23 -13.28
N GLY A 14 -9.70 0.94 -13.04
CA GLY A 14 -10.89 1.08 -12.19
C GLY A 14 -10.57 0.97 -10.70
N THR A 15 -9.31 1.20 -10.32
CA THR A 15 -8.81 1.03 -8.96
C THR A 15 -9.05 2.29 -8.14
N TRP A 16 -9.51 2.10 -6.90
CA TRP A 16 -9.56 3.16 -5.89
C TRP A 16 -8.33 3.07 -5.00
N GLN A 17 -7.65 4.19 -4.85
CA GLN A 17 -6.47 4.37 -4.03
C GLN A 17 -6.82 5.28 -2.85
N TYR A 18 -6.21 5.07 -1.70
CA TYR A 18 -6.55 5.82 -0.49
C TYR A 18 -5.33 6.39 0.22
N ILE A 19 -5.52 7.56 0.84
CA ILE A 19 -4.66 8.07 1.90
C ILE A 19 -5.49 8.16 3.17
N VAL A 20 -5.04 7.50 4.23
CA VAL A 20 -5.66 7.55 5.56
C VAL A 20 -4.72 8.29 6.49
N ALA A 21 -5.17 9.40 7.06
CA ALA A 21 -4.34 10.31 7.83
C ALA A 21 -4.95 10.64 9.20
N ASP A 22 -4.08 10.78 10.19
CA ASP A 22 -4.37 11.49 11.43
C ASP A 22 -4.07 12.97 11.21
N GLU A 23 -5.13 13.79 11.17
CA GLU A 23 -5.03 15.22 10.87
C GLU A 23 -4.30 16.00 11.97
N ALA A 24 -4.31 15.50 13.22
CA ALA A 24 -3.66 16.16 14.35
C ALA A 24 -2.14 16.01 14.32
N THR A 25 -1.64 14.82 13.96
CA THR A 25 -0.20 14.52 13.89
C THR A 25 0.38 14.67 12.50
N LYS A 26 -0.48 14.71 11.47
CA LYS A 26 -0.14 14.63 10.05
C LYS A 26 0.49 13.32 9.64
N ASP A 27 0.48 12.29 10.48
CA ASP A 27 0.91 10.95 10.09
C ASP A 27 -0.14 10.28 9.21
N ALA A 28 0.31 9.58 8.17
CA ALA A 28 -0.57 8.97 7.18
C ALA A 28 -0.06 7.61 6.70
N VAL A 29 -0.96 6.88 6.03
CA VAL A 29 -0.67 5.69 5.25
C VAL A 29 -1.31 5.79 3.87
N ILE A 30 -0.68 5.15 2.89
CA ILE A 30 -1.22 4.99 1.52
C ILE A 30 -1.72 3.56 1.37
N ILE A 31 -2.83 3.35 0.66
CA ILE A 31 -3.43 2.03 0.42
C ILE A 31 -3.68 1.83 -1.08
N ASP A 32 -3.28 0.67 -1.60
CA ASP A 32 -3.53 0.16 -2.96
C ASP A 32 -3.13 1.13 -4.08
N SER A 33 -1.88 1.63 -4.02
CA SER A 33 -1.36 2.59 -4.99
C SER A 33 -1.09 1.98 -6.36
N VAL A 34 -1.45 2.69 -7.44
CA VAL A 34 -1.31 2.22 -8.82
C VAL A 34 -0.07 2.81 -9.50
N LEU A 35 0.70 1.93 -10.16
CA LEU A 35 1.71 2.26 -11.15
C LEU A 35 1.10 2.07 -12.54
N ASP A 36 1.00 3.15 -13.31
CA ASP A 36 0.32 3.11 -14.60
C ASP A 36 1.08 2.19 -15.58
N TYR A 37 0.36 1.28 -16.23
CA TYR A 37 0.89 0.38 -17.24
C TYR A 37 0.01 0.35 -18.47
N ASP A 38 0.60 0.70 -19.62
CA ASP A 38 -0.03 0.55 -20.92
C ASP A 38 0.26 -0.84 -21.48
N LYS A 39 -0.79 -1.67 -21.55
CA LYS A 39 -0.71 -3.06 -22.02
C LYS A 39 -0.38 -3.19 -23.51
N GLU A 40 -0.68 -2.18 -24.32
CA GLU A 40 -0.41 -2.20 -25.76
C GLU A 40 1.03 -1.82 -26.06
N THR A 41 1.57 -0.82 -25.35
CA THR A 41 2.92 -0.31 -25.60
C THR A 41 3.98 -0.85 -24.64
N GLY A 42 3.57 -1.51 -23.56
CA GLY A 42 4.46 -1.98 -22.49
C GLY A 42 5.06 -0.86 -21.65
N LYS A 43 4.55 0.38 -21.78
CA LYS A 43 5.10 1.55 -21.09
C LYS A 43 4.58 1.64 -19.67
N VAL A 44 5.49 2.00 -18.76
CA VAL A 44 5.19 2.32 -17.37
C VAL A 44 5.22 3.84 -17.20
N SER A 45 4.28 4.40 -16.44
CA SER A 45 4.32 5.80 -15.99
C SER A 45 3.91 5.95 -14.53
N THR A 46 4.19 7.11 -13.94
CA THR A 46 3.97 7.37 -12.51
C THR A 46 2.83 8.35 -12.24
N ARG A 47 2.03 8.70 -13.26
CA ARG A 47 1.00 9.74 -13.16
C ARG A 47 0.05 9.52 -11.98
N SER A 48 -0.40 8.30 -11.76
CA SER A 48 -1.31 7.96 -10.67
C SER A 48 -0.63 8.06 -9.29
N ALA A 49 0.61 7.59 -9.20
CA ALA A 49 1.42 7.71 -7.99
C ALA A 49 1.81 9.18 -7.68
N ASP A 50 2.06 9.99 -8.71
CA ASP A 50 2.39 11.41 -8.58
C ASP A 50 1.22 12.21 -8.00
N GLN A 51 -0.02 11.86 -8.35
CA GLN A 51 -1.22 12.47 -7.72
C GLN A 51 -1.29 12.18 -6.21
N ILE A 52 -0.93 10.97 -5.78
CA ILE A 52 -0.83 10.64 -4.35
C ILE A 52 0.26 11.50 -3.69
N LEU A 53 1.44 11.60 -4.31
CA LEU A 53 2.56 12.39 -3.78
C LEU A 53 2.22 13.89 -3.67
N ASP A 54 1.52 14.45 -4.66
CA ASP A 54 1.08 15.84 -4.67
C ASP A 54 0.08 16.11 -3.55
N LEU A 55 -0.85 15.18 -3.30
CA LEU A 55 -1.80 15.29 -2.21
C LEU A 55 -1.11 15.18 -0.84
N VAL A 56 -0.21 14.20 -0.67
CA VAL A 56 0.63 14.07 0.54
C VAL A 56 1.36 15.39 0.83
N ALA A 57 2.00 15.96 -0.19
CA ALA A 57 2.73 17.22 -0.05
C ALA A 57 1.81 18.41 0.28
N THR A 58 0.67 18.52 -0.40
CA THR A 58 -0.32 19.59 -0.21
C THR A 58 -0.90 19.59 1.20
N GLN A 59 -1.17 18.41 1.76
CA GLN A 59 -1.73 18.26 3.11
C GLN A 59 -0.67 18.32 4.22
N GLY A 60 0.61 18.29 3.84
CA GLY A 60 1.74 18.24 4.78
C GLY A 60 1.84 16.90 5.52
N TYR A 61 1.39 15.81 4.90
CA TYR A 61 1.40 14.50 5.54
C TYR A 61 2.78 13.86 5.57
N THR A 62 3.01 13.06 6.61
CA THR A 62 4.13 12.15 6.69
C THR A 62 3.65 10.71 6.62
N VAL A 63 4.00 10.03 5.53
CA VAL A 63 3.63 8.64 5.30
C VAL A 63 4.60 7.72 6.02
N SER A 64 4.05 6.82 6.85
CA SER A 64 4.83 5.83 7.60
C SER A 64 4.76 4.42 6.99
N LYS A 65 3.66 4.11 6.29
CA LYS A 65 3.42 2.82 5.64
C LYS A 65 2.68 2.99 4.31
N ILE A 66 2.96 2.06 3.40
CA ILE A 66 2.26 1.88 2.13
C ILE A 66 1.71 0.46 2.17
N LEU A 67 0.39 0.34 2.14
CA LEU A 67 -0.34 -0.89 2.41
C LEU A 67 -0.91 -1.44 1.12
N GLU A 68 -0.71 -2.72 0.89
CA GLU A 68 -1.44 -3.49 -0.12
C GLU A 68 -2.49 -4.34 0.58
N THR A 69 -3.75 -4.20 0.18
CA THR A 69 -4.84 -5.01 0.70
C THR A 69 -4.70 -6.46 0.25
N HIS A 70 -4.16 -6.69 -0.93
CA HIS A 70 -3.89 -8.01 -1.50
C HIS A 70 -2.86 -7.95 -2.65
N ALA A 71 -2.45 -9.11 -3.17
CA ALA A 71 -1.77 -9.24 -4.44
C ALA A 71 -2.73 -8.92 -5.61
N HIS A 72 -2.64 -7.70 -6.13
CA HIS A 72 -3.47 -7.22 -7.25
C HIS A 72 -3.17 -7.97 -8.55
N ALA A 73 -4.22 -8.33 -9.29
CA ALA A 73 -4.13 -9.00 -10.59
C ALA A 73 -4.51 -8.06 -11.76
N ASP A 74 -5.15 -6.94 -11.43
CA ASP A 74 -5.73 -5.96 -12.33
C ASP A 74 -4.79 -4.79 -12.64
N HIS A 75 -3.89 -4.45 -11.71
CA HIS A 75 -2.96 -3.32 -11.82
C HIS A 75 -1.56 -3.64 -11.23
N LEU A 76 -0.56 -2.85 -11.61
CA LEU A 76 0.76 -2.88 -10.97
C LEU A 76 0.78 -1.94 -9.77
N THR A 77 1.34 -2.36 -8.64
CA THR A 77 1.51 -1.49 -7.47
C THR A 77 2.60 -0.43 -7.68
N ALA A 78 2.37 0.80 -7.22
CA ALA A 78 3.38 1.87 -7.13
C ALA A 78 4.13 1.91 -5.79
N SER A 79 3.94 0.93 -4.89
CA SER A 79 4.45 0.98 -3.52
C SER A 79 5.95 1.22 -3.40
N ARG A 80 6.75 0.57 -4.24
CA ARG A 80 8.22 0.77 -4.25
C ARG A 80 8.62 2.13 -4.80
N TYR A 81 7.95 2.60 -5.84
CA TYR A 81 8.18 3.95 -6.36
C TYR A 81 7.87 5.01 -5.31
N LEU A 82 6.70 4.93 -4.68
CA LEU A 82 6.28 5.83 -3.61
C LEU A 82 7.22 5.78 -2.42
N GLN A 83 7.63 4.59 -1.98
CA GLN A 83 8.58 4.42 -0.88
C GLN A 83 9.89 5.16 -1.14
N SER A 84 10.47 5.01 -2.33
CA SER A 84 11.72 5.68 -2.71
C SER A 84 11.57 7.19 -2.70
N VAL A 85 10.53 7.71 -3.37
CA VAL A 85 10.31 9.15 -3.48
C VAL A 85 10.00 9.78 -2.11
N LEU A 86 9.20 9.11 -1.28
CA LEU A 86 8.87 9.58 0.07
C LEU A 86 10.07 9.50 1.03
N ALA A 87 10.93 8.49 0.90
CA ALA A 87 12.17 8.41 1.69
C ALA A 87 13.06 9.64 1.45
N GLU A 88 13.17 10.08 0.19
CA GLU A 88 13.91 11.29 -0.18
C GLU A 88 13.19 12.57 0.29
N ARG A 89 11.89 12.71 -0.01
CA ARG A 89 11.13 13.94 0.27
C ARG A 89 10.91 14.21 1.76
N GLN A 90 10.68 13.16 2.55
CA GLN A 90 10.36 13.29 3.98
C GLN A 90 11.60 13.47 4.85
N GLN A 91 12.81 13.26 4.30
CA GLN A 91 14.10 13.41 5.02
C GLN A 91 14.15 12.66 6.37
N LYS A 92 13.40 11.56 6.49
CA LYS A 92 13.38 10.73 7.69
C LYS A 92 14.44 9.64 7.59
N THR A 93 15.07 9.31 8.72
CA THR A 93 16.02 8.19 8.84
C THR A 93 15.36 6.85 8.47
N ILE A 94 14.05 6.73 8.66
CA ILE A 94 13.27 5.54 8.38
C ILE A 94 12.37 5.83 7.18
N ARG A 95 12.56 5.08 6.09
CA ARG A 95 11.69 5.08 4.91
C ARG A 95 10.30 4.51 5.27
N PRO A 96 9.21 4.92 4.59
CA PRO A 96 7.91 4.29 4.78
C PRO A 96 8.00 2.78 4.51
N GLN A 97 7.31 1.94 5.27
CA GLN A 97 7.33 0.49 5.05
C GLN A 97 6.30 0.06 4.00
N VAL A 98 6.66 -0.82 3.09
CA VAL A 98 5.73 -1.49 2.16
C VAL A 98 5.20 -2.75 2.87
N CYS A 99 3.89 -2.83 3.07
CA CYS A 99 3.26 -3.85 3.90
C CYS A 99 2.11 -4.56 3.19
N ILE A 100 1.89 -5.82 3.55
CA ILE A 100 0.76 -6.66 3.07
C ILE A 100 0.41 -7.72 4.13
N GLY A 101 -0.69 -8.46 3.97
CA GLY A 101 -1.01 -9.59 4.85
C GLY A 101 -0.05 -10.77 4.70
N GLN A 102 0.25 -11.47 5.81
CA GLN A 102 1.21 -12.59 5.85
C GLN A 102 0.89 -13.77 4.92
N ARG A 103 -0.36 -13.87 4.45
CA ARG A 103 -0.78 -14.90 3.49
C ARG A 103 -0.30 -14.64 2.06
N ILE A 104 0.29 -13.47 1.78
CA ILE A 104 1.00 -13.19 0.53
C ILE A 104 2.00 -14.29 0.17
N ARG A 105 2.61 -14.92 1.18
CA ARG A 105 3.56 -16.03 1.01
C ARG A 105 2.98 -17.21 0.22
N GLN A 106 1.67 -17.46 0.34
CA GLN A 106 0.98 -18.53 -0.40
C GLN A 106 0.84 -18.17 -1.88
N VAL A 107 0.52 -16.90 -2.17
CA VAL A 107 0.43 -16.38 -3.53
C VAL A 107 1.82 -16.37 -4.17
N GLN A 108 2.84 -15.90 -3.44
CA GLN A 108 4.24 -15.93 -3.87
C GLN A 108 4.70 -17.36 -4.21
N ASP A 109 4.47 -18.34 -3.34
CA ASP A 109 4.82 -19.76 -3.62
C ASP A 109 4.14 -20.32 -4.87
N THR A 110 2.87 -19.95 -5.09
CA THR A 110 2.11 -20.40 -6.26
C THR A 110 2.63 -19.75 -7.53
N MET A 111 2.76 -18.43 -7.55
CA MET A 111 3.15 -17.66 -8.73
C MET A 111 4.61 -17.89 -9.11
N SER A 112 5.50 -18.08 -8.13
CA SER A 112 6.91 -18.35 -8.41
C SER A 112 7.09 -19.64 -9.21
N LYS A 113 6.28 -20.67 -8.95
CA LYS A 113 6.32 -21.95 -9.67
C LYS A 113 5.79 -21.79 -11.09
N ILE A 114 4.74 -21.00 -11.28
CA ILE A 114 4.12 -20.75 -12.59
C ILE A 114 5.08 -19.98 -13.50
N TYR A 115 5.70 -18.92 -12.98
CA TYR A 115 6.53 -18.00 -13.78
C TYR A 115 8.04 -18.30 -13.69
N GLY A 116 8.44 -19.32 -12.95
CA GLY A 116 9.85 -19.68 -12.79
C GLY A 116 10.68 -18.64 -12.03
N VAL A 117 10.04 -17.85 -11.15
CA VAL A 117 10.71 -16.83 -10.35
C VAL A 117 11.38 -17.49 -9.13
N PRO A 118 12.68 -17.25 -8.87
CA PRO A 118 13.34 -17.73 -7.66
C PRO A 118 12.71 -17.15 -6.39
N GLN A 119 12.50 -17.99 -5.37
CA GLN A 119 11.95 -17.54 -4.07
C GLN A 119 12.82 -16.47 -3.40
N SER A 120 14.12 -16.45 -3.66
CA SER A 120 15.03 -15.41 -3.17
C SER A 120 14.68 -14.01 -3.67
N GLU A 121 14.06 -13.90 -4.86
CA GLU A 121 13.63 -12.60 -5.41
C GLU A 121 12.34 -12.09 -4.74
N LEU A 122 11.61 -12.97 -4.04
CA LEU A 122 10.35 -12.65 -3.38
C LEU A 122 10.51 -12.37 -1.88
N ALA A 123 11.62 -12.78 -1.28
CA ALA A 123 11.87 -12.72 0.16
C ALA A 123 11.75 -11.31 0.72
N ASP A 124 12.26 -10.31 0.00
CA ASP A 124 12.29 -8.91 0.42
C ASP A 124 11.24 -8.05 -0.30
N ALA A 125 10.21 -8.66 -0.90
CA ALA A 125 9.17 -7.95 -1.64
C ALA A 125 8.36 -6.98 -0.76
N PHE A 126 8.25 -7.26 0.54
CA PHE A 126 7.55 -6.44 1.54
C PHE A 126 8.43 -6.24 2.77
N ASP A 127 8.40 -5.06 3.36
CA ASP A 127 9.19 -4.74 4.56
C ASP A 127 8.50 -5.24 5.85
N HIS A 128 7.18 -5.45 5.80
CA HIS A 128 6.40 -6.05 6.88
C HIS A 128 5.24 -6.88 6.36
N THR A 129 4.96 -8.00 7.03
CA THR A 129 3.79 -8.81 6.75
C THR A 129 2.89 -8.91 7.97
N PHE A 130 1.67 -8.39 7.87
CA PHE A 130 0.74 -8.33 8.99
C PHE A 130 0.11 -9.69 9.31
N SER A 131 0.04 -9.99 10.61
CA SER A 131 -0.79 -11.07 11.15
C SER A 131 -2.25 -10.63 11.29
N ASP A 132 -3.14 -11.60 11.45
CA ASP A 132 -4.56 -11.31 11.68
C ASP A 132 -4.76 -10.58 13.00
N ASN A 133 -5.58 -9.54 12.99
CA ASN A 133 -5.84 -8.67 14.14
C ASN A 133 -4.60 -7.91 14.65
N GLU A 134 -3.49 -7.94 13.92
CA GLU A 134 -2.34 -7.11 14.25
C GLU A 134 -2.74 -5.64 14.17
N THR A 135 -2.34 -4.86 15.18
CA THR A 135 -2.60 -3.42 15.24
C THR A 135 -1.34 -2.64 14.88
N PHE A 136 -1.54 -1.46 14.31
CA PHE A 136 -0.48 -0.49 14.07
C PHE A 136 -1.02 0.93 14.26
N GLN A 137 -0.11 1.89 14.40
CA GLN A 137 -0.47 3.29 14.63
C GLN A 137 -0.38 4.11 13.34
N ILE A 138 -1.34 5.01 13.16
CA ILE A 138 -1.31 6.13 12.21
C ILE A 138 -1.37 7.39 13.08
N GLY A 139 -0.20 7.91 13.47
CA GLY A 139 -0.12 8.97 14.47
C GLY A 139 -0.71 8.52 15.81
N SER A 140 -1.82 9.13 16.21
CA SER A 140 -2.58 8.81 17.42
C SER A 140 -3.71 7.79 17.20
N ILE A 141 -3.93 7.35 15.96
CA ILE A 141 -5.01 6.44 15.59
C ILE A 141 -4.49 5.00 15.57
N GLU A 142 -5.10 4.13 16.38
CA GLU A 142 -4.88 2.69 16.29
C GLU A 142 -5.71 2.10 15.14
N ALA A 143 -5.03 1.51 14.16
CA ALA A 143 -5.64 0.75 13.08
C ALA A 143 -5.45 -0.75 13.33
N ARG A 144 -6.49 -1.54 13.06
CA ARG A 144 -6.45 -3.00 13.16
C ARG A 144 -6.54 -3.65 11.78
N VAL A 145 -5.68 -4.62 11.53
CA VAL A 145 -5.71 -5.46 10.34
C VAL A 145 -6.78 -6.54 10.51
N MET A 146 -7.80 -6.51 9.65
CA MET A 146 -8.83 -7.53 9.59
C MET A 146 -8.61 -8.40 8.36
N HIS A 147 -8.44 -9.71 8.57
CA HIS A 147 -8.37 -10.66 7.47
C HIS A 147 -9.78 -10.92 6.92
N LEU A 148 -10.00 -10.61 5.64
CA LEU A 148 -11.28 -10.77 4.95
C LEU A 148 -11.10 -11.65 3.68
N PRO A 149 -10.84 -12.95 3.84
CA PRO A 149 -10.56 -13.82 2.70
C PRO A 149 -11.77 -13.91 1.76
N GLY A 150 -11.50 -13.91 0.45
CA GLY A 150 -12.52 -14.03 -0.58
C GLY A 150 -11.92 -13.94 -1.97
N HIS A 151 -11.75 -12.71 -2.47
CA HIS A 151 -11.18 -12.43 -3.79
C HIS A 151 -9.77 -13.00 -3.96
N THR A 152 -8.94 -12.88 -2.92
CA THR A 152 -7.67 -13.60 -2.78
C THR A 152 -7.50 -14.09 -1.32
N PRO A 153 -6.63 -15.08 -1.04
CA PRO A 153 -6.40 -15.57 0.32
C PRO A 153 -5.82 -14.53 1.29
N ASP A 154 -5.21 -13.46 0.78
CA ASP A 154 -4.46 -12.44 1.52
C ASP A 154 -5.21 -11.11 1.76
N HIS A 155 -6.44 -10.98 1.28
CA HIS A 155 -7.25 -9.77 1.41
C HIS A 155 -7.38 -9.29 2.87
N LEU A 156 -7.01 -8.03 3.11
CA LEU A 156 -7.14 -7.30 4.37
C LEU A 156 -8.09 -6.09 4.27
N ALA A 157 -8.80 -5.79 5.36
CA ALA A 157 -9.46 -4.50 5.60
C ALA A 157 -8.93 -3.85 6.88
N THR A 158 -9.04 -2.52 6.97
CA THR A 158 -8.67 -1.74 8.16
C THR A 158 -9.92 -1.18 8.82
N SER A 159 -10.01 -1.28 10.16
CA SER A 159 -11.07 -0.65 10.97
C SER A 159 -10.48 0.29 12.01
N SER A 160 -11.15 1.41 12.28
CA SER A 160 -10.75 2.42 13.29
C SER A 160 -11.78 2.63 14.40
N ASP A 161 -12.76 1.73 14.57
CA ASP A 161 -13.83 1.91 15.55
C ASP A 161 -13.33 1.92 17.01
N PRO A 162 -13.73 2.92 17.81
CA PRO A 162 -13.57 2.87 19.26
C PRO A 162 -14.69 1.99 19.85
N THR A 163 -14.32 0.92 20.54
CA THR A 163 -15.23 0.30 21.52
C THR A 163 -15.30 1.16 22.77
#